data_AF-A0ABD5DGC3-F1
#
_entry.id   AF-A0ABD5DGC3-F1
#
_cell.length_a   1.000
_cell.length_b   1.000
_cell.length_c   1.000
_cell.angle_alpha   90.00
_cell.angle_beta   90.00
_cell.angle_gamma   90.00
#
_symmetry.space_group_name_H-M   'P 1'
#
loop_
_entity.id
_entity.type
_entity.pdbx_description
1 polymer ?
#
loop_
_entity_poly.entity_id
_entity_poly.type
_entity_poly.pdbx_seq_one_letter_code
_entity_poly.pdbx_strand_id
1 'polypeptide(L)'
;LISRELIRDAKFDTNLFKGEDALFMFVLSPRILKIISTAPDVVYFRRIRPYSASRTKYSFFKEVEIGFQQQWRYTIFYIQNISKYSFALYISRILAVFKVMLMKMKG
;
A
#
# COMPACT_ATOMS: atom_id res chain seq x y z
N LEU A 1 -0.42 10.97 11.90
CA LEU A 1 -1.66 10.55 12.59
C LEU A 1 -2.81 10.61 11.59
N ILE A 2 -3.84 9.79 11.75
CA ILE A 2 -5.04 9.79 10.89
C ILE A 2 -6.26 10.00 11.79
N SER A 3 -7.12 10.96 11.46
CA SER A 3 -8.35 11.22 12.23
C SER A 3 -9.25 9.98 12.20
N ARG A 4 -9.87 9.67 13.36
CA ARG A 4 -10.84 8.57 13.48
C ARG A 4 -12.02 8.75 12.54
N GLU A 5 -12.45 9.99 12.30
CA GLU A 5 -13.52 10.32 11.37
C GLU A 5 -13.15 9.96 9.92
N LEU A 6 -11.89 10.19 9.53
CA LEU A 6 -11.40 9.83 8.20
C LEU A 6 -11.35 8.31 8.01
N ILE A 7 -10.90 7.59 9.05
CA ILE A 7 -10.88 6.12 9.06
C ILE A 7 -12.29 5.56 8.95
N ARG A 8 -13.23 6.06 9.79
CA ARG A 8 -14.62 5.62 9.88
C ARG A 8 -14.74 4.08 9.92
N ASP A 9 -15.19 3.50 8.83
CA ASP A 9 -15.52 2.09 8.61
C ASP A 9 -14.41 1.32 7.86
N ALA A 10 -13.38 2.01 7.37
CA ALA A 10 -12.27 1.39 6.67
C ALA A 10 -11.49 0.47 7.62
N LYS A 11 -11.13 -0.72 7.14
CA LYS A 11 -10.36 -1.72 7.87
C LYS A 11 -9.20 -2.22 7.02
N PHE A 12 -8.16 -2.72 7.67
CA PHE A 12 -7.11 -3.47 6.99
C PHE A 12 -7.68 -4.75 6.38
N ASP A 13 -7.24 -5.08 5.18
CA ASP A 13 -7.58 -6.37 4.56
C ASP A 13 -6.70 -7.46 5.17
N THR A 14 -7.29 -8.28 6.04
CA THR A 14 -6.58 -9.35 6.75
C THR A 14 -6.17 -10.50 5.84
N ASN A 15 -6.68 -10.55 4.60
CA ASN A 15 -6.27 -11.56 3.62
C ASN A 15 -5.01 -11.16 2.86
N LEU A 16 -4.56 -9.90 2.99
CA LEU A 16 -3.36 -9.42 2.34
C LEU A 16 -2.18 -9.53 3.30
N PHE A 17 -1.27 -10.44 2.99
CA PHE A 17 -0.11 -10.73 3.84
C PHE A 17 0.99 -9.65 3.77
N LYS A 18 1.05 -8.87 2.68
CA LYS A 18 2.00 -7.76 2.50
C LYS A 18 1.34 -6.57 1.84
N GLY A 19 1.60 -5.39 2.39
CA GLY A 19 1.21 -4.12 1.79
C GLY A 19 -0.26 -3.78 2.01
N GLU A 20 -0.84 -4.36 3.07
CA GLU A 20 -2.12 -4.02 3.67
C GLU A 20 -2.17 -2.57 4.15
N ASP A 21 -1.04 -2.04 4.61
CA ASP A 21 -0.89 -0.65 5.02
C ASP A 21 -1.05 0.32 3.84
N ALA A 22 -0.39 0.03 2.73
CA ALA A 22 -0.49 0.82 1.50
C ALA A 22 -1.90 0.74 0.90
N LEU A 23 -2.51 -0.46 0.90
CA LEU A 23 -3.88 -0.65 0.44
C LEU A 23 -4.87 0.13 1.31
N PHE A 24 -4.73 0.07 2.63
CA PHE A 24 -5.54 0.83 3.57
C PHE A 24 -5.43 2.34 3.32
N MET A 25 -4.21 2.87 3.14
CA MET A 25 -4.00 4.27 2.82
C MET A 25 -4.60 4.66 1.45
N PHE A 26 -4.59 3.76 0.47
CA PHE A 26 -5.27 3.98 -0.80
C PHE A 26 -6.78 4.04 -0.61
N VAL A 27 -7.39 3.11 0.12
CA VAL A 27 -8.83 3.12 0.43
C VAL A 27 -9.26 4.42 1.11
N LEU A 28 -8.41 4.97 1.97
CA LEU A 28 -8.65 6.27 2.61
C LEU A 28 -8.41 7.47 1.70
N SER A 29 -7.63 7.34 0.62
CA SER A 29 -7.18 8.48 -0.20
C SER A 29 -8.28 9.39 -0.73
N PRO A 30 -9.48 8.92 -1.12
CA PRO A 30 -10.55 9.83 -1.56
C PRO A 30 -11.07 10.74 -0.43
N ARG A 31 -10.83 10.37 0.82
CA ARG A 31 -11.27 11.13 2.02
C ARG A 31 -10.19 12.10 2.51
N ILE A 32 -8.98 12.04 1.95
CA ILE A 32 -7.84 12.86 2.39
C ILE A 32 -7.87 14.19 1.62
N LEU A 33 -8.17 15.28 2.35
CA LEU A 33 -8.15 16.63 1.79
C LEU A 33 -6.78 17.31 1.94
N LYS A 34 -6.06 17.01 3.04
CA LYS A 34 -4.78 17.63 3.35
C LYS A 34 -3.88 16.64 4.09
N ILE A 35 -2.58 16.72 3.79
CA ILE A 35 -1.53 16.05 4.54
C ILE A 35 -0.65 17.14 5.16
N ILE A 36 -0.47 17.08 6.47
CA ILE A 36 0.39 18.02 7.20
C ILE A 36 1.61 17.22 7.64
N SER A 37 2.79 17.66 7.21
CA SER A 37 4.05 17.09 7.67
C SER A 37 4.43 17.71 9.01
N THR A 38 5.06 16.91 9.86
CA THR A 38 5.77 17.40 11.04
C THR A 38 7.07 18.10 10.62
N ALA A 39 7.74 18.75 11.58
CA ALA A 39 9.04 19.34 11.37
C ALA A 39 10.08 18.30 10.90
N PRO A 40 11.05 18.67 10.04
CA PRO A 40 11.98 17.72 9.40
C PRO A 40 12.88 16.92 10.37
N ASP A 41 13.07 17.44 11.57
CA ASP A 41 13.90 16.89 12.65
C ASP A 41 13.15 15.88 13.55
N VAL A 42 11.83 15.77 13.39
CA VAL A 42 11.02 14.83 14.18
C VAL A 42 11.19 13.40 13.66
N VAL A 43 11.63 12.51 14.56
CA VAL A 43 11.91 11.10 14.26
C VAL A 43 10.84 10.18 14.83
N TYR A 44 10.37 9.21 14.03
CA TYR A 44 9.51 8.13 14.48
C TYR A 44 10.32 6.85 14.74
N PHE A 45 10.54 6.51 16.01
CA PHE A 45 11.24 5.29 16.38
C PHE A 45 10.40 4.04 16.06
N ARG A 46 10.89 3.21 15.14
CA ARG A 46 10.24 1.95 14.77
C ARG A 46 10.99 0.76 15.37
N ARG A 47 10.26 -0.10 16.11
CA ARG A 47 10.79 -1.39 16.55
C ARG A 47 11.08 -2.30 15.34
N ILE A 48 12.32 -2.77 15.24
CA ILE A 48 12.71 -3.83 14.31
C ILE A 48 12.32 -5.17 14.90
N ARG A 49 11.46 -5.92 14.19
CA ARG A 49 11.05 -7.28 14.61
C ARG A 49 11.78 -8.32 13.74
N PRO A 50 12.47 -9.31 14.33
CA PRO A 50 12.94 -10.46 13.58
C PRO A 50 11.73 -11.21 13.01
N TYR A 51 11.88 -11.81 11.82
CA TYR A 51 10.82 -12.56 11.11
C TYR A 51 9.60 -11.74 10.65
N SER A 52 9.70 -10.42 10.51
CA SER A 52 8.63 -9.64 9.89
C SER A 52 8.41 -10.07 8.44
N ALA A 53 7.17 -10.01 7.95
CA ALA A 53 6.82 -10.32 6.56
C ALA A 53 7.75 -9.62 5.54
N SER A 54 8.12 -8.37 5.82
CA SER A 54 9.06 -7.58 5.00
C SER A 54 10.50 -8.13 4.94
N ARG A 55 10.91 -8.94 5.93
CA ARG A 55 12.25 -9.54 6.04
C ARG A 55 12.29 -10.99 5.60
N THR A 56 11.14 -11.64 5.52
CA THR A 56 11.03 -13.01 5.00
C THR A 56 11.31 -13.01 3.50
N LYS A 57 12.30 -13.80 3.08
CA LYS A 57 12.58 -14.10 1.68
C LYS A 57 11.55 -15.10 1.18
N TYR A 58 10.88 -14.75 0.09
CA TYR A 58 9.94 -15.64 -0.59
C TYR A 58 10.56 -16.07 -1.92
N SER A 59 10.08 -17.18 -2.47
CA SER A 59 10.39 -17.52 -3.86
C SER A 59 9.85 -16.45 -4.80
N PHE A 60 10.49 -16.27 -5.95
CA PHE A 60 10.08 -15.29 -6.95
C PHE A 60 8.58 -15.41 -7.29
N PHE A 61 8.11 -16.64 -7.55
CA PHE A 61 6.70 -16.90 -7.84
C PHE A 61 5.76 -16.46 -6.71
N LYS A 62 6.14 -16.71 -5.46
CA LYS A 62 5.32 -16.31 -4.32
C LYS A 62 5.27 -14.79 -4.16
N GLU A 63 6.36 -14.08 -4.48
CA GLU A 63 6.36 -12.62 -4.50
C GLU A 63 5.49 -12.05 -5.63
N VAL A 64 5.52 -12.66 -6.81
CA VAL A 64 4.65 -12.30 -7.93
C VAL A 64 3.18 -12.51 -7.56
N GLU A 65 2.83 -13.65 -6.97
CA GLU A 65 1.48 -13.96 -6.50
C GLU A 65 0.99 -12.91 -5.49
N ILE A 66 1.80 -12.60 -4.48
CA ILE A 66 1.48 -11.57 -3.48
C ILE A 66 1.30 -10.20 -4.14
N GLY A 67 2.20 -9.83 -5.05
CA GLY A 67 2.11 -8.57 -5.80
C GLY A 67 0.84 -8.49 -6.62
N PHE A 68 0.47 -9.57 -7.31
CA PHE A 68 -0.76 -9.65 -8.11
C PHE A 68 -2.01 -9.54 -7.24
N GLN A 69 -2.07 -10.25 -6.11
CA GLN A 69 -3.18 -10.11 -5.15
C GLN A 69 -3.35 -8.67 -4.68
N GLN A 70 -2.24 -7.98 -4.39
CA GLN A 70 -2.27 -6.57 -4.02
C GLN A 70 -2.81 -5.68 -5.17
N GLN A 71 -2.33 -5.89 -6.40
CA GLN A 71 -2.79 -5.10 -7.56
C GLN A 71 -4.26 -5.34 -7.87
N TRP A 72 -4.72 -6.57 -7.77
CA TRP A 72 -6.12 -6.91 -7.92
C TRP A 72 -7.02 -6.12 -6.96
N ARG A 73 -6.60 -6.00 -5.68
CA ARG A 73 -7.34 -5.20 -4.69
C ARG A 73 -7.36 -3.71 -5.04
N TYR A 74 -6.23 -3.13 -5.48
CA TYR A 74 -6.20 -1.74 -5.96
C TYR A 74 -7.19 -1.53 -7.12
N THR A 75 -7.19 -2.45 -8.09
CA THR A 75 -8.07 -2.40 -9.26
C THR A 75 -9.54 -2.49 -8.88
N ILE A 76 -9.92 -3.41 -7.98
CA ILE A 76 -11.29 -3.53 -7.50
C ILE A 76 -11.75 -2.21 -6.86
N PHE A 77 -10.98 -1.67 -5.90
CA PHE A 77 -11.37 -0.44 -5.22
C PHE A 77 -11.48 0.75 -6.19
N TYR A 78 -10.54 0.86 -7.13
CA TYR A 78 -10.55 1.90 -8.15
C TYR A 78 -11.79 1.80 -9.04
N ILE A 79 -12.08 0.63 -9.62
CA ILE A 79 -13.21 0.44 -10.54
C ILE A 79 -14.55 0.67 -9.82
N GLN A 80 -14.69 0.17 -8.58
CA GLN A 80 -15.93 0.35 -7.79
C GLN A 80 -16.28 1.82 -7.53
N ASN A 81 -15.30 2.74 -7.53
CA ASN A 81 -15.55 4.16 -7.28
C ASN A 81 -14.65 5.05 -8.16
N ILE A 82 -14.67 4.84 -9.47
CA ILE A 82 -13.72 5.47 -10.41
C ILE A 82 -13.71 7.01 -10.33
N SER A 83 -14.85 7.64 -10.01
CA SER A 83 -14.98 9.09 -9.88
C SER A 83 -14.37 9.67 -8.60
N LYS A 84 -14.13 8.84 -7.58
CA LYS A 84 -13.61 9.29 -6.27
C LYS A 84 -12.10 9.12 -6.16
N TYR A 85 -11.52 8.13 -6.83
CA TYR A 85 -10.09 7.85 -6.75
C TYR A 85 -9.29 8.66 -7.78
N SER A 86 -8.13 9.17 -7.36
CA SER A 86 -7.18 9.77 -8.29
C SER A 86 -6.58 8.70 -9.21
N PHE A 87 -6.78 8.85 -10.52
CA PHE A 87 -6.17 7.97 -11.51
C PHE A 87 -4.63 7.97 -11.43
N ALA A 88 -4.03 9.14 -11.20
CA ALA A 88 -2.58 9.26 -11.03
C ALA A 88 -2.08 8.46 -9.83
N LEU A 89 -2.81 8.49 -8.71
CA LEU A 89 -2.47 7.68 -7.55
C LEU A 89 -2.62 6.19 -7.86
N TYR A 90 -3.73 5.78 -8.48
CA TYR A 90 -3.95 4.39 -8.86
C TYR A 90 -2.83 3.85 -9.78
N ILE A 91 -2.54 4.55 -10.87
CA ILE A 91 -1.52 4.07 -11.83
C ILE A 91 -0.12 4.03 -11.21
N SER A 92 0.19 4.95 -10.29
CA SER A 92 1.46 4.90 -9.55
C SER A 92 1.61 3.63 -8.70
N ARG A 93 0.50 3.09 -8.15
CA ARG A 93 0.50 1.83 -7.38
C ARG A 93 0.71 0.63 -8.28
N ILE A 94 0.06 0.62 -9.44
CA ILE A 94 0.24 -0.42 -10.46
C ILE A 94 1.70 -0.47 -10.93
N LEU A 95 2.26 0.68 -11.34
CA LEU A 95 3.62 0.78 -11.87
C LEU A 95 4.71 0.45 -10.84
N ALA A 96 4.47 0.69 -9.55
CA ALA A 96 5.44 0.38 -8.50
C ALA A 96 5.81 -1.11 -8.46
N VAL A 97 4.84 -2.01 -8.66
CA VAL A 97 5.12 -3.46 -8.68
C VAL A 97 5.93 -3.86 -9.90
N PHE A 98 5.58 -3.33 -11.08
CA PHE A 98 6.37 -3.56 -12.30
C PHE A 98 7.81 -3.10 -12.13
N LYS A 99 8.03 -1.92 -11.54
CA LYS A 99 9.37 -1.41 -11.24
C LYS A 99 10.16 -2.36 -10.35
N VAL A 100 9.54 -2.89 -9.29
CA VAL A 100 10.20 -3.83 -8.36
C VAL A 100 10.54 -5.14 -9.05
N MET A 101 9.64 -5.68 -9.88
CA MET A 101 9.90 -6.91 -10.65
C MET A 101 11.07 -6.72 -11.62
N LEU A 102 11.08 -5.61 -12.38
CA LEU A 102 12.18 -5.27 -13.30
C LEU A 102 13.53 -5.14 -12.58
N MET A 103 13.55 -4.53 -11.39
CA MET A 103 14.78 -4.43 -10.59
C MET A 103 15.28 -5.80 -10.15
N LYS A 104 14.40 -6.74 -9.84
CA LYS A 104 14.75 -8.11 -9.43
C LYS A 104 15.20 -9.01 -10.57
N MET A 105 14.80 -8.75 -11.80
CA MET A 105 15.25 -9.51 -12.98
C MET A 105 16.64 -9.08 -13.47
N LYS A 106 17.10 -7.88 -13.09
CA LYS A 106 18.39 -7.31 -13.50
C LYS A 106 19.55 -7.65 -12.56
N GLY A 107 19.29 -8.24 -11.40
CA GLY A 107 20.29 -8.66 -10.42
C GLY A 107 20.21 -10.16 -10.19
#